data_AF-A0AAD7JYE7-F1
#
_entry.id   AF-A0AAD7JYE7-F1
#
_cell.length_a   1.000
_cell.length_b   1.000
_cell.length_c   1.000
_cell.angle_alpha   90.00
_cell.angle_beta   90.00
_cell.angle_gamma   90.00
#
_symmetry.space_group_name_H-M   'P 1'
#
loop_
_entity.id
_entity.type
_entity.pdbx_description
1 polymer ?
#
loop_
_entity_poly.entity_id
_entity_poly.type
_entity_poly.pdbx_seq_one_letter_code
_entity_poly.pdbx_strand_id
1 'polypeptide(L)'
;MMNSPRWNTSTPSAEKTLRLYPPVSVLQRVAHQDTILTMSTPITTADGSTVTEIPIPAETGIMVSIVAANRNPSVWGPDVLEWKPERWLSPLPKSVADAHVPGIYANLTTFNAGGRASIGLKSSQLEMKVILCILVERFKFSLSKKVITWQMNAISVPVVDKNSNTLQLPLKSNWLNKYMVLACTRPK
;
A
#
# COMPACT_ATOMS: atom_id res chain seq x y z
N MET A 1 4.95 20.04 -33.16
CA MET A 1 4.04 19.83 -32.01
C MET A 1 4.37 18.47 -31.40
N MET A 2 5.20 18.44 -30.37
CA MET A 2 5.47 17.21 -29.60
C MET A 2 4.28 16.98 -28.68
N ASN A 3 3.56 15.89 -28.89
CA ASN A 3 2.51 15.43 -27.98
C ASN A 3 3.15 15.20 -26.61
N SER A 4 2.83 16.05 -25.64
CA SER A 4 3.17 15.81 -24.25
C SER A 4 2.53 14.50 -23.81
N PRO A 5 3.26 13.62 -23.08
CA PRO A 5 2.65 12.43 -22.51
C PRO A 5 1.53 12.90 -21.59
N ARG A 6 0.29 12.56 -21.94
CA ARG A 6 -0.86 12.75 -21.06
C ARG A 6 -0.64 11.78 -19.90
N TRP A 7 0.01 12.26 -18.84
CA TRP A 7 0.14 11.52 -17.60
C TRP A 7 -1.27 11.37 -17.02
N ASN A 8 -1.95 10.28 -17.39
CA ASN A 8 -3.19 9.90 -16.75
C ASN A 8 -2.94 9.87 -15.22
N THR A 9 -3.94 10.29 -14.46
CA THR A 9 -3.84 10.52 -13.02
C THR A 9 -3.44 9.26 -12.23
N SER A 10 -3.60 8.07 -12.82
CA SER A 10 -3.11 6.81 -12.28
C SER A 10 -1.64 6.57 -12.64
N THR A 11 -0.80 6.38 -11.62
CA THR A 11 0.57 5.85 -11.82
C THR A 11 0.52 4.38 -11.40
N PRO A 12 0.43 3.44 -12.35
CA PRO A 12 0.11 2.05 -12.05
C PRO A 12 1.09 1.39 -11.07
N SER A 13 2.36 1.81 -11.11
CA SER A 13 3.41 1.31 -10.22
C SER A 13 3.22 1.75 -8.76
N ALA A 14 2.80 2.99 -8.52
CA ALA A 14 2.55 3.51 -7.18
C ALA A 14 1.33 2.81 -6.55
N GLU A 15 0.25 2.67 -7.32
CA GLU A 15 -1.01 2.04 -6.87
C GLU A 15 -0.80 0.57 -6.54
N LYS A 16 -0.08 -0.15 -7.41
CA LYS A 16 0.24 -1.55 -7.17
C LYS A 16 1.13 -1.72 -5.94
N THR A 17 2.07 -0.81 -5.73
CA THR A 17 2.93 -0.81 -4.54
C THR A 17 2.13 -0.55 -3.27
N LEU A 18 1.23 0.43 -3.27
CA LEU A 18 0.37 0.74 -2.11
C LEU A 18 -0.63 -0.38 -1.78
N ARG A 19 -1.04 -1.16 -2.79
CA ARG A 19 -1.87 -2.36 -2.58
C ARG A 19 -1.06 -3.48 -1.92
N LEU A 20 0.08 -3.84 -2.52
CA LEU A 20 0.88 -4.97 -2.04
C LEU A 20 1.61 -4.66 -0.75
N TYR A 21 2.13 -3.45 -0.59
CA TYR A 21 2.98 -3.02 0.51
C TYR A 21 2.41 -1.73 1.13
N PRO A 22 1.22 -1.80 1.76
CA PRO A 22 0.66 -0.63 2.44
C PRO A 22 1.58 -0.25 3.62
N PRO A 23 1.83 1.06 3.85
CA PRO A 23 2.63 1.50 5.00
C PRO A 23 2.03 1.03 6.32
N VAL A 24 0.71 1.10 6.47
CA VAL A 24 -0.03 0.61 7.64
C VAL A 24 -0.67 -0.72 7.31
N SER A 25 -0.41 -1.74 8.14
CA SER A 25 -0.86 -3.11 7.86
C SER A 25 -2.21 -3.45 8.50
N VAL A 26 -2.49 -2.87 9.68
CA VAL A 26 -3.69 -3.13 10.49
C VAL A 26 -4.24 -1.81 11.01
N LEU A 27 -5.56 -1.69 11.04
CA LEU A 27 -6.27 -0.59 11.66
C LEU A 27 -6.96 -1.08 12.92
N GLN A 28 -6.91 -0.28 13.97
CA GLN A 28 -7.65 -0.52 15.19
C GLN A 28 -8.94 0.31 15.18
N ARG A 29 -10.05 -0.30 15.61
CA ARG A 29 -11.34 0.34 15.87
C ARG A 29 -11.87 -0.14 17.21
N VAL A 30 -12.79 0.61 17.78
CA VAL A 30 -13.52 0.21 18.99
C VAL A 30 -14.99 0.40 18.69
N ALA A 31 -15.80 -0.61 19.01
CA ALA A 31 -17.25 -0.49 18.96
C ALA A 31 -17.72 0.40 20.11
N HIS A 32 -18.33 1.55 19.82
CA HIS A 32 -18.82 2.47 20.87
C HIS A 32 -20.19 2.08 21.43
N GLN A 33 -20.87 1.14 20.78
CA GLN A 33 -22.16 0.61 21.17
C GLN A 33 -22.28 -0.82 20.65
N ASP A 34 -23.18 -1.59 21.24
CA ASP A 34 -23.53 -2.92 20.76
C ASP A 34 -23.94 -2.82 19.28
N THR A 35 -23.31 -3.64 18.46
CA THR A 35 -23.52 -3.61 17.01
C THR A 35 -23.44 -5.03 16.44
N ILE A 36 -24.00 -5.21 15.25
CA ILE A 36 -23.93 -6.47 14.52
C ILE A 36 -23.06 -6.23 13.30
N LEU A 37 -21.99 -7.02 13.19
CA LEU A 37 -21.12 -7.00 12.03
C LEU A 37 -21.60 -8.05 11.02
N THR A 38 -22.22 -7.58 9.95
CA THR A 38 -22.65 -8.43 8.82
C THR A 38 -21.48 -8.76 7.92
N MET A 39 -21.26 -10.05 7.67
CA MET A 39 -20.22 -10.56 6.79
C MET A 39 -20.70 -10.61 5.35
N SER A 40 -19.84 -10.20 4.41
CA SER A 40 -20.12 -10.34 2.98
C SER A 40 -20.07 -11.80 2.51
N THR A 41 -19.31 -12.64 3.20
CA THR A 41 -19.24 -14.08 3.00
C THR A 41 -19.51 -14.79 4.32
N PRO A 42 -20.31 -15.86 4.35
CA PRO A 42 -20.54 -16.61 5.57
C PRO A 42 -19.23 -17.15 6.16
N ILE A 43 -19.10 -17.10 7.48
CA ILE A 43 -17.93 -17.64 8.19
C ILE A 43 -18.31 -18.91 8.94
N THR A 44 -17.38 -19.88 8.97
CA THR A 44 -17.55 -21.11 9.75
C THR A 44 -16.98 -20.90 11.15
N THR A 45 -17.81 -21.10 12.16
CA THR A 45 -17.42 -21.00 13.58
C THR A 45 -16.75 -22.30 14.05
N ALA A 46 -16.18 -22.28 15.27
CA ALA A 46 -15.48 -23.44 15.83
C ALA A 46 -16.39 -24.67 16.04
N ASP A 47 -17.68 -24.44 16.23
CA ASP A 47 -18.76 -25.43 16.32
C ASP A 47 -19.23 -25.96 14.96
N GLY A 48 -18.66 -25.47 13.85
CA GLY A 48 -18.99 -25.91 12.50
C GLY A 48 -20.26 -25.27 11.92
N SER A 49 -20.95 -24.43 12.67
CA SER A 49 -22.07 -23.65 12.16
C SER A 49 -21.57 -22.52 11.24
N THR A 50 -22.42 -22.09 10.32
CA THR A 50 -22.10 -21.01 9.39
C THR A 50 -22.90 -19.79 9.78
N VAL A 51 -22.22 -18.70 10.11
CA VAL A 51 -22.85 -17.44 10.54
C VAL A 51 -22.52 -16.32 9.56
N THR A 52 -23.48 -15.45 9.32
CA THR A 52 -23.34 -14.24 8.50
C THR A 52 -23.29 -12.97 9.33
N GLU A 53 -23.58 -13.06 10.62
CA GLU A 53 -23.69 -11.94 11.53
C GLU A 53 -22.93 -12.24 12.82
N ILE A 54 -22.14 -11.28 13.27
CA ILE A 54 -21.37 -11.39 14.50
C ILE A 54 -21.80 -10.24 15.42
N PRO A 55 -22.42 -10.53 16.58
CA PRO A 55 -22.68 -9.50 17.58
C PRO A 55 -21.36 -9.04 18.20
N ILE A 56 -21.14 -7.73 18.21
CA ILE A 56 -19.97 -7.07 18.77
C ILE A 56 -20.44 -6.17 19.92
N PRO A 57 -20.14 -6.52 21.18
CA PRO A 57 -20.46 -5.67 22.32
C PRO A 57 -19.76 -4.31 22.27
N ALA A 58 -20.34 -3.33 22.92
CA ALA A 58 -19.69 -2.05 23.19
C ALA A 58 -18.31 -2.24 23.85
N GLU A 59 -17.40 -1.31 23.58
CA GLU A 59 -16.01 -1.30 24.02
C GLU A 59 -15.14 -2.45 23.48
N THR A 60 -15.64 -3.22 22.51
CA THR A 60 -14.84 -4.25 21.85
C THR A 60 -13.85 -3.66 20.85
N GLY A 61 -12.56 -3.99 21.00
CA GLY A 61 -11.51 -3.66 20.04
C GLY A 61 -11.58 -4.54 18.79
N ILE A 62 -11.57 -3.92 17.61
CA ILE A 62 -11.64 -4.57 16.30
C ILE A 62 -10.37 -4.26 15.52
N MET A 63 -9.70 -5.31 15.05
CA MET A 63 -8.53 -5.21 14.18
C MET A 63 -8.91 -5.47 12.73
N VAL A 64 -8.77 -4.46 11.88
CA VAL A 64 -9.03 -4.57 10.43
C VAL A 64 -7.71 -4.70 9.69
N SER A 65 -7.48 -5.84 9.05
CA SER A 65 -6.26 -6.07 8.27
C SER A 65 -6.36 -5.47 6.88
N ILE A 66 -5.63 -4.37 6.65
CA ILE A 66 -5.50 -3.74 5.32
C ILE A 66 -4.81 -4.72 4.35
N VAL A 67 -3.77 -5.40 4.84
CA VAL A 67 -3.00 -6.34 4.01
C VAL A 67 -3.87 -7.49 3.54
N ALA A 68 -4.71 -8.06 4.41
CA ALA A 68 -5.61 -9.14 4.03
C ALA A 68 -6.62 -8.69 2.97
N ALA A 69 -7.25 -7.53 3.15
CA ALA A 69 -8.19 -6.97 2.18
C ALA A 69 -7.54 -6.69 0.82
N ASN A 70 -6.36 -6.05 0.82
CA ASN A 70 -5.62 -5.73 -0.40
C ASN A 70 -5.01 -6.95 -1.10
N ARG A 71 -4.82 -8.06 -0.38
CA ARG A 71 -4.24 -9.32 -0.87
C ARG A 71 -5.22 -10.49 -0.90
N ASN A 72 -6.52 -10.21 -0.83
CA ASN A 72 -7.55 -11.25 -0.89
C ASN A 72 -7.65 -11.84 -2.32
N PRO A 73 -7.35 -13.14 -2.54
CA PRO A 73 -7.42 -13.75 -3.86
C PRO A 73 -8.85 -13.81 -4.42
N SER A 74 -9.87 -13.90 -3.58
CA SER A 74 -11.28 -13.89 -4.02
C SER A 74 -11.67 -12.54 -4.63
N VAL A 75 -11.02 -11.46 -4.23
CA VAL A 75 -11.26 -10.11 -4.76
C VAL A 75 -10.32 -9.81 -5.94
N TRP A 76 -9.03 -10.06 -5.76
CA TRP A 76 -7.97 -9.62 -6.68
C TRP A 76 -7.54 -10.69 -7.70
N GLY A 77 -8.03 -11.92 -7.58
CA GLY A 77 -7.67 -13.05 -8.42
C GLY A 77 -6.45 -13.84 -7.92
N PRO A 78 -6.04 -14.91 -8.62
CA PRO A 78 -4.99 -15.82 -8.19
C PRO A 78 -3.58 -15.19 -8.18
N ASP A 79 -3.33 -14.20 -9.04
CA ASP A 79 -2.04 -13.49 -9.13
C ASP A 79 -1.95 -12.31 -8.13
N VAL A 80 -2.67 -12.41 -7.01
CA VAL A 80 -2.82 -11.35 -6.02
C VAL A 80 -1.51 -10.93 -5.37
N LEU A 81 -0.52 -11.81 -5.26
CA LEU A 81 0.79 -11.51 -4.67
C LEU A 81 1.80 -10.97 -5.69
N GLU A 82 1.50 -11.05 -6.99
CA GLU A 82 2.42 -10.61 -8.02
C GLU A 82 2.39 -9.09 -8.21
N TRP A 83 3.58 -8.49 -8.32
CA TRP A 83 3.74 -7.06 -8.63
C TRP A 83 3.56 -6.83 -10.15
N LYS A 84 2.30 -6.74 -10.57
CA LYS A 84 1.83 -6.37 -11.92
C LYS A 84 1.18 -4.98 -11.93
N PRO A 85 1.93 -3.90 -12.21
CA PRO A 85 1.39 -2.54 -12.36
C PRO A 85 0.35 -2.42 -13.46
N GLU A 86 0.51 -3.15 -14.56
CA GLU A 86 -0.28 -3.04 -15.79
C GLU A 86 -1.78 -3.30 -15.54
N ARG A 87 -2.12 -3.96 -14.42
CA ARG A 87 -3.49 -4.14 -13.96
C ARG A 87 -4.30 -2.84 -13.89
N TRP A 88 -3.66 -1.72 -13.58
CA TRP A 88 -4.32 -0.42 -13.43
C TRP A 88 -4.42 0.36 -14.75
N LEU A 89 -3.88 -0.18 -15.84
CA LEU A 89 -4.02 0.40 -17.19
C LEU A 89 -5.33 -0.01 -17.87
N SER A 90 -5.96 -1.07 -17.38
CA SER A 90 -7.24 -1.58 -17.87
C SER A 90 -8.32 -1.45 -16.79
N PRO A 91 -9.61 -1.51 -17.17
CA PRO A 91 -10.69 -1.62 -16.19
C PRO A 91 -10.44 -2.75 -15.20
N LEU A 92 -10.68 -2.49 -13.92
CA LEU A 92 -10.51 -3.50 -12.88
C LEU A 92 -11.50 -4.67 -13.07
N PRO A 93 -11.14 -5.89 -12.64
CA PRO A 93 -12.05 -7.03 -12.67
C PRO A 93 -13.34 -6.74 -11.91
N LYS A 94 -14.47 -7.29 -12.38
CA LYS A 94 -15.78 -7.17 -11.69
C LYS A 94 -15.71 -7.61 -10.24
N SER A 95 -14.95 -8.66 -9.92
CA SER A 95 -14.72 -9.12 -8.55
C SER A 95 -14.20 -8.02 -7.60
N VAL A 96 -13.43 -7.05 -8.10
CA VAL A 96 -12.94 -5.91 -7.31
C VAL A 96 -14.02 -4.85 -7.13
N ALA A 97 -14.85 -4.63 -8.16
CA ALA A 97 -15.97 -3.70 -8.09
C ALA A 97 -17.09 -4.22 -7.17
N ASP A 98 -17.43 -5.50 -7.31
CA ASP A 98 -18.51 -6.17 -6.58
C ASP A 98 -18.14 -6.52 -5.14
N ALA A 99 -16.85 -6.48 -4.78
CA ALA A 99 -16.39 -6.71 -3.41
C ALA A 99 -16.79 -5.60 -2.44
N HIS A 100 -17.24 -4.43 -2.93
CA HIS A 100 -17.65 -3.28 -2.12
C HIS A 100 -16.62 -2.91 -1.03
N VAL A 101 -15.33 -3.09 -1.32
CA VAL A 101 -14.26 -2.74 -0.37
C VAL A 101 -14.31 -1.22 -0.16
N PRO A 102 -14.44 -0.72 1.08
CA PRO A 102 -14.82 0.66 1.32
C PRO A 102 -13.70 1.70 1.05
N GLY A 103 -12.65 1.33 0.32
CA GLY A 103 -11.50 2.18 0.03
C GLY A 103 -11.84 3.40 -0.82
N ILE A 104 -11.43 4.60 -0.38
CA ILE A 104 -11.66 5.85 -1.13
C ILE A 104 -10.90 5.95 -2.46
N TYR A 105 -10.00 5.01 -2.73
CA TYR A 105 -9.19 5.00 -3.93
C TYR A 105 -9.07 3.59 -4.48
N ALA A 106 -9.64 3.37 -5.67
CA ALA A 106 -9.39 2.17 -6.47
C ALA A 106 -9.66 0.84 -5.72
N ASN A 107 -10.66 0.85 -4.82
CA ASN A 107 -11.01 -0.26 -3.91
C ASN A 107 -9.84 -0.71 -3.00
N LEU A 108 -8.91 0.20 -2.71
CA LEU A 108 -7.79 -0.01 -1.78
C LEU A 108 -8.12 0.50 -0.39
N THR A 109 -7.96 -0.36 0.59
CA THR A 109 -8.11 -0.02 2.01
C THR A 109 -6.91 0.75 2.57
N THR A 110 -5.83 0.95 1.78
CA THR A 110 -4.58 1.59 2.21
C THR A 110 -4.75 3.01 2.75
N PHE A 111 -5.73 3.76 2.25
CA PHE A 111 -6.03 5.12 2.68
C PHE A 111 -7.35 5.22 3.46
N ASN A 112 -7.82 4.11 4.02
CA ASN A 112 -9.11 4.01 4.71
C ASN A 112 -10.30 4.40 3.81
N ALA A 113 -11.43 4.65 4.47
CA ALA A 113 -12.77 4.74 3.95
C ALA A 113 -13.59 5.80 4.69
N GLY A 114 -14.61 6.35 4.03
CA GLY A 114 -15.63 7.20 4.67
C GLY A 114 -15.06 8.43 5.40
N GLY A 115 -15.68 8.82 6.52
CA GLY A 115 -15.28 10.00 7.31
C GLY A 115 -13.89 9.91 7.97
N ARG A 116 -13.20 8.75 7.90
CA ARG A 116 -11.82 8.58 8.37
C ARG A 116 -10.86 8.23 7.24
N ALA A 117 -11.25 8.53 6.01
CA ALA A 117 -10.37 8.41 4.86
C ALA A 117 -9.19 9.39 4.98
N SER A 118 -8.02 8.97 4.52
CA SER A 118 -6.82 9.80 4.62
C SER A 118 -6.95 11.06 3.77
N ILE A 119 -6.94 12.22 4.42
CA ILE A 119 -6.91 13.53 3.76
C ILE A 119 -5.64 13.72 2.92
N GLY A 120 -4.57 12.99 3.27
CA GLY A 120 -3.28 13.04 2.61
C GLY A 120 -3.18 12.23 1.31
N LEU A 121 -4.21 11.46 0.90
CA LEU A 121 -4.15 10.58 -0.28
C LEU A 121 -3.55 11.29 -1.51
N LYS A 122 -4.11 12.46 -1.86
CA LYS A 122 -3.68 13.20 -3.05
C LYS A 122 -2.26 13.77 -2.91
N SER A 123 -1.90 14.25 -1.71
CA SER A 123 -0.55 14.76 -1.42
C SER A 123 0.48 13.64 -1.54
N SER A 124 0.24 12.51 -0.88
CA SER A 124 1.13 11.35 -0.92
C SER A 124 1.31 10.83 -2.35
N GLN A 125 0.24 10.78 -3.14
CA GLN A 125 0.33 10.40 -4.56
C GLN A 125 1.22 11.35 -5.37
N LEU A 126 1.08 12.66 -5.18
CA LEU A 126 1.91 13.65 -5.86
C LEU A 126 3.37 13.53 -5.43
N GLU A 127 3.63 13.51 -4.12
CA GLU A 127 4.97 13.43 -3.55
C GLU A 127 5.70 12.16 -4.00
N MET A 128 5.03 11.00 -4.00
CA MET A 128 5.60 9.75 -4.50
C MET A 128 6.02 9.86 -5.97
N LYS A 129 5.20 10.49 -6.82
CA LYS A 129 5.52 10.69 -8.24
C LYS A 129 6.71 11.62 -8.41
N VAL A 130 6.71 12.77 -7.71
CA VAL A 130 7.80 13.75 -7.78
C VAL A 130 9.13 13.14 -7.31
N ILE A 131 9.13 12.47 -6.15
CA ILE A 131 10.32 11.80 -5.63
C ILE A 131 10.81 10.73 -6.60
N LEU A 132 9.90 9.88 -7.12
CA LEU A 132 10.27 8.84 -8.07
C LEU A 132 10.91 9.44 -9.34
N CYS A 133 10.33 10.48 -9.93
CA CYS A 133 10.87 11.17 -11.10
C CYS A 133 12.28 11.71 -10.83
N ILE A 134 12.47 12.41 -9.70
CA ILE A 134 13.78 12.95 -9.33
C ILE A 134 14.81 11.83 -9.12
N LEU A 135 14.42 10.73 -8.46
CA LEU A 135 15.30 9.61 -8.18
C LEU A 135 15.76 8.90 -9.45
N VAL A 136 14.85 8.60 -10.38
CA VAL A 136 15.20 7.88 -11.62
C VAL A 136 15.96 8.76 -12.62
N GLU A 137 15.73 10.08 -12.60
CA GLU A 137 16.46 11.03 -13.45
C GLU A 137 17.90 11.25 -12.97
N ARG A 138 18.11 11.29 -11.65
CA ARG A 138 19.40 11.71 -11.06
C ARG A 138 20.30 10.56 -10.65
N PHE A 139 19.74 9.40 -10.32
CA PHE A 139 20.50 8.30 -9.74
C PHE A 139 20.33 7.00 -10.52
N LYS A 140 21.44 6.26 -10.63
CA LYS A 140 21.48 4.86 -11.02
C LYS A 140 21.53 4.02 -9.75
N PHE A 141 20.49 3.23 -9.53
CA PHE A 141 20.40 2.33 -8.39
C PHE A 141 20.96 0.96 -8.72
N SER A 142 21.60 0.33 -7.74
CA SER A 142 21.99 -1.08 -7.77
C SER A 142 21.69 -1.73 -6.42
N LEU A 143 21.38 -3.02 -6.46
CA LEU A 143 21.02 -3.75 -5.26
C LEU A 143 22.26 -3.95 -4.36
N SER A 144 22.04 -3.80 -3.05
CA SER A 144 23.00 -4.21 -2.04
C SER A 144 23.04 -5.73 -1.94
N LYS A 145 24.18 -6.31 -1.53
CA LYS A 145 24.28 -7.75 -1.19
C LYS A 145 23.57 -8.10 0.13
N LYS A 146 23.16 -7.09 0.89
CA LYS A 146 22.49 -7.26 2.18
C LYS A 146 21.04 -7.70 1.95
N VAL A 147 20.60 -8.72 2.68
CA VAL A 147 19.20 -9.16 2.67
C VAL A 147 18.36 -8.10 3.36
N ILE A 148 17.26 -7.70 2.73
CA ILE A 148 16.31 -6.74 3.31
C ILE A 148 15.09 -7.54 3.75
N THR A 149 14.74 -7.42 5.03
CA THR A 149 13.50 -7.98 5.58
C THR A 149 12.55 -6.83 5.90
N TRP A 150 11.27 -7.02 5.61
CA TRP A 150 10.23 -6.07 6.00
C TRP A 150 9.63 -6.47 7.33
N GLN A 151 9.78 -5.62 8.35
CA GLN A 151 9.13 -5.80 9.64
C GLN A 151 7.75 -5.15 9.62
N MET A 152 6.72 -5.93 9.96
CA MET A 152 5.35 -5.47 10.07
C MET A 152 5.05 -5.04 11.50
N ASN A 153 5.48 -3.82 11.86
CA ASN A 153 5.10 -3.15 13.10
C ASN A 153 3.84 -2.29 12.85
N ALA A 154 3.65 -1.18 13.57
CA ALA A 154 2.60 -0.20 13.26
C ALA A 154 2.73 0.37 11.83
N ILE A 155 3.98 0.54 11.38
CA ILE A 155 4.33 0.89 10.00
C ILE A 155 5.30 -0.17 9.47
N SER A 156 5.08 -0.60 8.23
CA SER A 156 5.97 -1.52 7.52
C SER A 156 7.30 -0.83 7.21
N VAL A 157 8.38 -1.33 7.80
CA VAL A 157 9.72 -0.74 7.67
C VAL A 157 10.75 -1.76 7.20
N PRO A 158 11.71 -1.36 6.34
CA PRO A 158 12.78 -2.24 5.91
C PRO A 158 13.89 -2.28 6.97
N VAL A 159 14.37 -3.49 7.25
CA VAL A 159 15.52 -3.75 8.11
C VAL A 159 16.49 -4.70 7.42
N VAL A 160 17.77 -4.57 7.72
CA VAL A 160 18.84 -5.43 7.18
C VAL A 160 19.00 -6.72 7.99
N ASP A 161 18.69 -6.65 9.27
CA ASP A 161 18.79 -7.77 10.20
C ASP A 161 17.48 -7.85 10.99
N LYS A 162 16.93 -9.07 11.13
CA LYS A 162 15.63 -9.33 11.74
C LYS A 162 15.56 -8.86 13.19
N ASN A 163 16.71 -8.80 13.87
CA ASN A 163 16.82 -8.43 15.29
C ASN A 163 17.39 -7.02 15.50
N SER A 164 17.69 -6.29 14.43
CA SER A 164 18.21 -4.92 14.55
C SER A 164 17.06 -3.92 14.67
N ASN A 165 17.14 -3.05 15.67
CA ASN A 165 16.27 -1.87 15.80
C ASN A 165 16.63 -0.75 14.81
N THR A 166 17.58 -0.98 13.91
CA THR A 166 18.04 0.05 12.97
C THR A 166 17.28 -0.05 11.66
N LEU A 167 16.46 0.97 11.39
CA LEU A 167 15.71 1.10 10.14
C LEU A 167 16.67 1.47 9.00
N GLN A 168 16.86 0.55 8.05
CA GLN A 168 17.78 0.75 6.94
C GLN A 168 17.28 0.09 5.67
N LEU A 169 17.26 0.87 4.58
CA LEU A 169 17.11 0.37 3.22
C LEU A 169 18.43 0.57 2.46
N PRO A 170 19.38 -0.38 2.55
CA PRO A 170 20.67 -0.22 1.88
C PRO A 170 20.49 -0.31 0.36
N LEU A 171 20.53 0.84 -0.30
CA LEU A 171 20.49 0.96 -1.75
C LEU A 171 21.80 1.58 -2.21
N LYS A 172 22.49 0.94 -3.16
CA LYS A 172 23.67 1.56 -3.78
C LYS A 172 23.17 2.53 -4.83
N SER A 173 23.53 3.80 -4.73
CA SER A 173 23.17 4.82 -5.70
C SER A 173 24.42 5.50 -6.23
N ASN A 174 24.46 5.70 -7.55
CA ASN A 174 25.48 6.49 -8.23
C ASN A 174 24.77 7.61 -8.99
N TRP A 175 25.37 8.80 -9.04
CA TRP A 175 24.82 9.89 -9.86
C TRP A 175 24.92 9.54 -11.36
N LEU A 176 23.83 9.78 -12.10
CA LEU A 176 23.79 9.57 -13.55
C LEU A 176 24.59 10.66 -14.30
N ASN A 177 24.53 11.90 -13.83
CA ASN A 177 25.29 13.02 -14.40
C ASN A 177 26.44 13.44 -13.48
N LYS A 178 27.68 13.12 -13.87
CA LYS A 178 28.90 13.57 -13.19
C LYS A 178 29.05 15.10 -13.18
N TYR A 179 28.42 15.80 -14.12
CA TYR A 179 28.53 17.27 -14.27
C TYR A 179 27.74 18.10 -13.25
N MET A 180 26.74 17.51 -12.56
CA MET A 180 25.99 18.24 -11.54
C MET A 180 26.73 18.30 -10.19
N VAL A 181 27.70 17.42 -9.96
CA VAL A 181 28.52 17.40 -8.73
C VAL A 181 29.41 18.65 -8.65
N LEU A 182 29.86 19.18 -9.79
CA LEU A 182 30.70 20.38 -9.85
C LEU A 182 29.96 21.68 -9.48
N ALA A 183 28.62 21.70 -9.51
CA ALA A 183 27.84 22.89 -9.18
C ALA A 183 27.57 23.06 -7.67
N CYS A 184 27.72 22.01 -6.86
CA CYS A 184 27.45 22.05 -5.41
C CYS A 184 28.70 22.12 -4.53
N THR A 185 29.90 21.94 -5.08
CA THR A 185 31.15 22.23 -4.36
C THR A 185 31.48 23.71 -4.53
N ARG A 186 30.86 24.59 -3.71
CA ARG A 186 31.38 25.96 -3.54
C ARG A 186 32.78 25.85 -2.92
N PRO A 187 33.84 26.40 -3.53
CA PRO A 187 35.08 26.62 -2.81
C PRO A 187 34.82 27.65 -1.69
N LYS A 188 35.33 27.36 -0.50
CA LYS A 188 35.56 28.38 0.53
C LYS A 188 36.81 29.16 0.18
#